data_AF-A0A935FL66-F1
#
_entry.id   AF-A0A935FL66-F1
#
_cell.length_a   1.000
_cell.length_b   1.000
_cell.length_c   1.000
_cell.angle_alpha   90.00
_cell.angle_beta   90.00
_cell.angle_gamma   90.00
#
_symmetry.space_group_name_H-M   'P 1'
#
loop_
_entity.id
_entity.type
_entity.pdbx_description
1 polymer ?
#
loop_
_entity_poly.entity_id
_entity_poly.type
_entity_poly.pdbx_seq_one_letter_code
_entity_poly.pdbx_strand_id
1 'polypeptide(L)'
;MALVATAAGCHREAPRGGAAPEAVVAAPAAADDPAVADLGFDPRLPIDAARLPRPVGEPPLEVAVRYILVTHSGCERAVSQRSAAAAAKRAAILAQQARQRGADFVALARRFSEAPVAARGAVEVFRDGEAEAPFTARALALGEGQVGDPVQTKYGYYVIERVPLEEYSTAHVLVTYAGAKLAPPALQRTREEARAQAEKVARLAATPEANFALLASRFSDSPSNVRGGVIAPLRPGRLLEGFEPYLAAVRGLAEGQVSGVVETPYGFHVIKRLPLRKALVRHILLGCKECDAQPRTPRLKREAYALALQLLRRLREPGADFAALARELSDDPSAEHGGELPPFARGEMEPRFEQYAFGLRVGQIADLVETRFGYHLIQRLR
;
A
#
# COMPACT_ATOMS: atom_id res chain seq x y z
N MET A 1 -6.40 69.79 5.30
CA MET A 1 -6.35 70.73 4.16
C MET A 1 -5.67 69.98 3.02
N ALA A 2 -6.37 69.52 1.99
CA ALA A 2 -6.87 70.29 0.83
C ALA A 2 -5.70 71.00 0.11
N LEU A 3 -5.45 70.89 -1.21
CA LEU A 3 -6.23 70.38 -2.34
C LEU A 3 -5.32 70.43 -3.62
N VAL A 4 -5.64 69.62 -4.66
CA VAL A 4 -5.53 69.90 -6.13
C VAL A 4 -4.14 69.91 -6.80
N ALA A 5 -3.92 69.48 -8.05
CA ALA A 5 -4.45 68.50 -9.02
C ALA A 5 -3.81 68.84 -10.41
N THR A 6 -4.04 67.96 -11.39
CA THR A 6 -3.81 68.05 -12.87
C THR A 6 -2.42 67.63 -13.37
N ALA A 7 -2.16 66.72 -14.34
CA ALA A 7 -2.85 65.81 -15.28
C ALA A 7 -2.36 66.04 -16.73
N ALA A 8 -2.16 64.93 -17.47
CA ALA A 8 -1.97 64.70 -18.93
C ALA A 8 -0.61 64.05 -19.22
N GLY A 9 -0.49 62.76 -19.60
CA GLY A 9 -1.01 62.03 -20.78
C GLY A 9 0.24 61.43 -21.48
N CYS A 10 0.34 60.24 -22.08
CA CYS A 10 -0.57 59.23 -22.62
C CYS A 10 0.20 57.88 -22.78
N HIS A 11 -0.52 56.75 -22.68
CA HIS A 11 -0.44 55.46 -23.43
C HIS A 11 0.94 54.84 -23.84
N ARG A 12 1.24 53.53 -23.71
CA ARG A 12 0.47 52.30 -24.00
C ARG A 12 1.01 51.05 -23.25
N GLU A 13 0.06 50.14 -22.99
CA GLU A 13 0.11 48.67 -23.01
C GLU A 13 0.90 47.84 -21.95
N ALA A 14 0.13 47.02 -21.24
CA ALA A 14 0.55 45.82 -20.52
C ALA A 14 0.69 44.62 -21.51
N PRO A 15 1.32 43.50 -21.08
CA PRO A 15 0.47 42.49 -20.45
C PRO A 15 1.09 41.77 -19.24
N ARG A 16 0.17 41.13 -18.52
CA ARG A 16 0.34 40.23 -17.38
C ARG A 16 1.21 39.03 -17.74
N GLY A 17 2.08 38.60 -16.81
CA GLY A 17 2.80 37.34 -16.88
C GLY A 17 2.93 36.72 -15.49
N GLY A 18 1.98 35.87 -15.12
CA GLY A 18 2.11 34.97 -13.97
C GLY A 18 3.19 33.93 -14.27
N ALA A 19 4.05 33.66 -13.29
CA ALA A 19 5.05 32.62 -13.38
C ALA A 19 4.37 31.25 -13.58
N ALA A 20 4.62 30.65 -14.75
CA ALA A 20 4.21 29.30 -15.09
C ALA A 20 5.08 28.27 -14.33
N PRO A 21 4.56 27.07 -14.02
CA PRO A 21 5.38 25.99 -13.49
C PRO A 21 6.32 25.43 -14.58
N GLU A 22 7.47 24.93 -14.14
CA GLU A 22 8.55 24.38 -14.95
C GLU A 22 8.08 23.42 -16.04
N ALA A 23 8.70 23.56 -17.22
CA ALA A 23 8.37 22.83 -18.43
C ALA A 23 8.47 21.32 -18.23
N VAL A 24 7.32 20.65 -18.38
CA VAL A 24 7.23 19.22 -18.70
C VAL A 24 7.97 19.02 -20.02
N VAL A 25 8.96 18.14 -20.03
CA VAL A 25 9.65 17.72 -21.26
C VAL A 25 8.59 17.22 -22.23
N ALA A 26 8.34 17.97 -23.30
CA ALA A 26 7.46 17.56 -24.38
C ALA A 26 8.02 16.27 -24.98
N ALA A 27 7.20 15.22 -24.98
CA ALA A 27 7.51 14.01 -25.73
C ALA A 27 7.68 14.37 -27.22
N PRO A 28 8.63 13.76 -27.94
CA PRO A 28 8.75 13.98 -29.38
C PRO A 28 7.43 13.58 -30.06
N ALA A 29 7.04 14.37 -31.06
CA ALA A 29 5.83 14.17 -31.85
C ALA A 29 5.90 12.82 -32.60
N ALA A 30 5.44 11.75 -31.94
CA ALA A 30 5.35 10.40 -32.50
C ALA A 30 4.04 10.20 -33.31
N ALA A 31 3.45 11.28 -33.83
CA ALA A 31 2.16 11.22 -34.51
C ALA A 31 2.27 10.82 -35.99
N ASP A 32 3.45 10.98 -36.61
CA ASP A 32 3.66 10.81 -38.06
C ASP A 32 4.63 9.67 -38.43
N ASP A 33 4.92 8.74 -37.51
CA ASP A 33 5.74 7.56 -37.84
C ASP A 33 4.88 6.50 -38.58
N PRO A 34 5.16 6.20 -39.86
CA PRO A 34 4.39 5.23 -40.64
C PRO A 34 4.44 3.80 -40.08
N ALA A 35 5.35 3.48 -39.14
CA ALA A 35 5.37 2.19 -38.44
C ALA A 35 4.20 2.01 -37.44
N VAL A 36 3.46 3.07 -37.12
CA VAL A 36 2.35 3.08 -36.15
C VAL A 36 1.00 2.73 -36.82
N ALA A 37 0.94 2.73 -38.15
CA ALA A 37 -0.27 2.50 -38.93
C ALA A 37 -0.57 1.01 -39.23
N ASP A 38 0.39 0.11 -39.04
CA ASP A 38 0.34 -1.29 -39.54
C ASP A 38 0.16 -2.36 -38.45
N LEU A 39 -0.34 -1.99 -37.26
CA LEU A 39 -0.52 -2.92 -36.13
C LEU A 39 -1.79 -3.81 -36.21
N GLY A 40 -2.47 -3.86 -37.37
CA GLY A 40 -3.61 -4.78 -37.60
C GLY A 40 -4.84 -4.55 -36.69
N PHE A 41 -4.89 -3.43 -35.97
CA PHE A 41 -5.98 -3.05 -35.08
C PHE A 41 -6.74 -1.88 -35.67
N ASP A 42 -8.04 -2.05 -35.97
CA ASP A 42 -8.92 -0.94 -36.34
C ASP A 42 -9.59 -0.37 -35.09
N PRO A 43 -9.18 0.81 -34.59
CA PRO A 43 -9.75 1.41 -33.39
C PRO A 43 -11.21 1.85 -33.55
N ARG A 44 -11.79 1.72 -34.75
CA ARG A 44 -13.19 2.07 -35.05
C ARG A 44 -14.17 0.91 -34.91
N LEU A 45 -13.70 -0.31 -34.65
CA LEU A 45 -14.59 -1.46 -34.46
C LEU A 45 -15.39 -1.33 -33.15
N PRO A 46 -16.74 -1.48 -33.19
CA PRO A 46 -17.57 -1.43 -32.00
C PRO A 46 -17.29 -2.65 -31.11
N ILE A 47 -17.21 -2.42 -29.81
CA ILE A 47 -16.97 -3.48 -28.83
C ILE A 47 -18.32 -4.13 -28.46
N ASP A 48 -18.37 -5.46 -28.46
CA ASP A 48 -19.55 -6.22 -28.05
C ASP A 48 -19.76 -6.13 -26.53
N ALA A 49 -20.64 -5.20 -26.12
CA ALA A 49 -20.98 -4.94 -24.73
C ALA A 49 -21.61 -6.16 -24.00
N ALA A 50 -22.08 -7.18 -24.73
CA ALA A 50 -22.72 -8.36 -24.13
C ALA A 50 -21.72 -9.37 -23.52
N ARG A 51 -20.41 -9.21 -23.76
CA ARG A 51 -19.34 -10.09 -23.22
C ARG A 51 -18.65 -9.54 -21.97
N LEU A 52 -19.11 -8.42 -21.41
CA LEU A 52 -18.43 -7.76 -20.29
C LEU A 52 -18.80 -8.41 -18.93
N PRO A 53 -17.83 -8.91 -18.14
CA PRO A 53 -18.09 -9.28 -16.76
C PRO A 53 -18.54 -8.07 -15.93
N ARG A 54 -19.44 -8.32 -14.97
CA ARG A 54 -20.00 -7.30 -14.06
C ARG A 54 -18.88 -6.60 -13.26
N PRO A 55 -19.07 -5.33 -12.86
CA PRO A 55 -18.14 -4.62 -11.98
C PRO A 55 -17.88 -5.45 -10.70
N VAL A 56 -16.65 -5.34 -10.18
CA VAL A 56 -16.21 -6.03 -8.97
C VAL A 56 -17.16 -5.67 -7.83
N GLY A 57 -17.73 -6.69 -7.17
CA GLY A 57 -18.53 -6.51 -5.97
C GLY A 57 -17.70 -5.92 -4.82
N GLU A 58 -18.34 -5.58 -3.70
CA GLU A 58 -17.61 -5.12 -2.52
C GLU A 58 -16.51 -6.12 -2.13
N PRO A 59 -15.31 -5.64 -1.75
CA PRO A 59 -14.23 -6.53 -1.35
C PRO A 59 -14.69 -7.42 -0.20
N PRO A 60 -14.26 -8.70 -0.16
CA PRO A 60 -14.68 -9.63 0.88
C PRO A 60 -14.32 -9.10 2.26
N LEU A 61 -15.19 -9.35 3.23
CA LEU A 61 -15.01 -8.90 4.60
C LEU A 61 -13.69 -9.45 5.17
N GLU A 62 -12.86 -8.55 5.69
CA GLU A 62 -11.57 -8.88 6.32
C GLU A 62 -11.71 -8.88 7.84
N VAL A 63 -11.11 -9.88 8.48
CA VAL A 63 -11.02 -9.98 9.95
C VAL A 63 -9.58 -10.15 10.39
N ALA A 64 -9.14 -9.30 11.32
CA ALA A 64 -7.85 -9.46 11.98
C ALA A 64 -8.06 -10.28 13.25
N VAL A 65 -7.25 -11.32 13.43
CA VAL A 65 -7.32 -12.19 14.60
C VAL A 65 -5.93 -12.49 15.14
N ARG A 66 -5.86 -12.73 16.44
CA ARG A 66 -4.79 -13.50 17.06
C ARG A 66 -5.29 -14.90 17.35
N TYR A 67 -4.41 -15.88 17.28
CA TYR A 67 -4.80 -17.23 17.63
C TYR A 67 -3.73 -18.08 18.29
N ILE A 68 -4.20 -19.07 19.05
CA ILE A 68 -3.40 -20.15 19.62
C ILE A 68 -3.86 -21.44 18.95
N LEU A 69 -2.96 -22.13 18.25
CA LEU A 69 -3.22 -23.45 17.67
C LEU A 69 -2.74 -24.54 18.62
N VAL A 70 -3.62 -25.48 18.94
CA VAL A 70 -3.31 -26.69 19.69
C VAL A 70 -3.59 -27.92 18.81
N THR A 71 -2.52 -28.56 18.35
CA THR A 71 -2.57 -29.75 17.48
C THR A 71 -2.74 -31.04 18.30
N HIS A 72 -3.21 -32.10 17.64
CA HIS A 72 -3.21 -33.48 18.12
C HIS A 72 -2.73 -34.43 17.03
N SER A 73 -2.46 -35.68 17.37
CA SER A 73 -1.86 -36.68 16.46
C SER A 73 -2.65 -36.98 15.19
N GLY A 74 -3.92 -36.57 15.12
CA GLY A 74 -4.82 -36.77 13.98
C GLY A 74 -4.96 -35.56 13.06
N CYS A 75 -4.19 -34.49 13.28
CA CYS A 75 -4.24 -33.28 12.44
C CYS A 75 -3.32 -33.40 11.21
N GLU A 76 -3.67 -32.73 10.10
CA GLU A 76 -2.86 -32.73 8.86
C GLU A 76 -1.42 -32.18 9.05
N ARG A 77 -1.18 -31.40 10.10
CA ARG A 77 0.12 -30.79 10.44
C ARG A 77 0.41 -30.94 11.94
N ALA A 78 0.17 -32.13 12.47
CA ALA A 78 0.36 -32.42 13.88
C ALA A 78 1.82 -32.17 14.31
N VAL A 79 2.01 -31.29 15.29
CA VAL A 79 3.31 -31.08 15.96
C VAL A 79 3.38 -31.91 17.25
N SER A 80 2.22 -32.33 17.78
CA SER A 80 2.12 -33.11 19.01
C SER A 80 1.50 -34.48 18.79
N GLN A 81 1.98 -35.45 19.58
CA GLN A 81 1.45 -36.81 19.67
C GLN A 81 0.27 -36.96 20.65
N ARG A 82 -0.25 -35.84 21.18
CA ARG A 82 -1.38 -35.87 22.13
C ARG A 82 -2.68 -36.35 21.47
N SER A 83 -3.60 -36.85 22.29
CA SER A 83 -4.95 -37.20 21.84
C SER A 83 -5.81 -35.97 21.55
N ALA A 84 -6.85 -36.13 20.73
CA ALA A 84 -7.80 -35.06 20.42
C ALA A 84 -8.49 -34.52 21.69
N ALA A 85 -8.87 -35.39 22.63
CA ALA A 85 -9.48 -34.99 23.90
C ALA A 85 -8.52 -34.16 24.77
N ALA A 86 -7.23 -34.51 24.82
CA ALA A 86 -6.22 -33.75 25.53
C ALA A 86 -5.98 -32.37 24.89
N ALA A 87 -5.96 -32.29 23.55
CA ALA A 87 -5.85 -31.03 22.82
C ALA A 87 -7.07 -30.12 23.07
N ALA A 88 -8.29 -30.66 23.01
CA ALA A 88 -9.51 -29.92 23.29
C ALA A 88 -9.50 -29.33 24.71
N LYS A 89 -9.15 -30.14 25.73
CA LYS A 89 -9.04 -29.69 27.12
C LYS A 89 -8.00 -28.59 27.28
N ARG A 90 -6.84 -28.73 26.63
CA ARG A 90 -5.78 -27.72 26.65
C ARG A 90 -6.22 -26.41 26.00
N ALA A 91 -6.89 -26.47 24.84
CA ALA A 91 -7.41 -25.28 24.17
C ALA A 91 -8.47 -24.57 25.04
N ALA A 92 -9.36 -25.32 25.71
CA ALA A 92 -10.35 -24.74 26.61
C ALA A 92 -9.71 -24.00 27.80
N ILE A 93 -8.66 -24.57 28.40
CA ILE A 93 -7.90 -23.92 29.48
C ILE A 93 -7.25 -22.61 28.98
N LEU A 94 -6.64 -22.65 27.79
CA LEU A 94 -5.99 -21.47 27.21
C LEU A 94 -7.02 -20.37 26.87
N ALA A 95 -8.20 -20.74 26.36
CA ALA A 95 -9.29 -19.79 26.13
C ALA A 95 -9.77 -19.16 27.43
N GLN A 96 -9.91 -19.94 28.51
CA GLN A 96 -10.29 -19.41 29.82
C GLN A 96 -9.23 -18.44 30.36
N GLN A 97 -7.94 -18.78 30.26
CA GLN A 97 -6.84 -17.90 30.68
C GLN A 97 -6.81 -16.60 29.87
N ALA A 98 -6.98 -16.69 28.55
CA ALA A 98 -6.98 -15.55 27.65
C ALA A 98 -8.15 -14.57 27.89
N ARG A 99 -9.27 -15.04 28.47
CA ARG A 99 -10.42 -14.18 28.84
C ARG A 99 -10.24 -13.45 30.17
N GLN A 100 -9.23 -13.80 30.97
CA GLN A 100 -9.02 -13.16 32.25
C GLN A 100 -8.66 -11.68 32.05
N ARG A 101 -9.15 -10.81 32.94
CA ARG A 101 -8.85 -9.37 32.87
C ARG A 101 -7.33 -9.15 32.98
N GLY A 102 -6.75 -8.44 32.02
CA GLY A 102 -5.31 -8.19 31.97
C GLY A 102 -4.47 -9.35 31.43
N ALA A 103 -5.09 -10.40 30.88
CA ALA A 103 -4.36 -11.45 30.20
C ALA A 103 -3.61 -10.90 28.98
N ASP A 104 -2.37 -11.36 28.81
CA ASP A 104 -1.56 -11.09 27.62
C ASP A 104 -1.70 -12.25 26.64
N PHE A 105 -2.65 -12.12 25.70
CA PHE A 105 -2.87 -13.12 24.67
C PHE A 105 -1.60 -13.38 23.83
N VAL A 106 -0.80 -12.35 23.56
CA VAL A 106 0.42 -12.47 22.75
C VAL A 106 1.46 -13.32 23.49
N ALA A 107 1.62 -13.13 24.79
CA ALA A 107 2.50 -13.96 25.60
C ALA A 107 2.02 -15.43 25.65
N LEU A 108 0.70 -15.64 25.79
CA LEU A 108 0.12 -17.00 25.72
C LEU A 108 0.37 -17.65 24.36
N ALA A 109 0.15 -16.92 23.26
CA ALA A 109 0.36 -17.42 21.92
C ALA A 109 1.83 -17.77 21.66
N ARG A 110 2.77 -16.87 22.02
CA ARG A 110 4.21 -17.13 21.90
C ARG A 110 4.66 -18.37 22.66
N ARG A 111 4.07 -18.63 23.84
CA ARG A 111 4.46 -19.73 24.71
C ARG A 111 3.80 -21.06 24.36
N PHE A 112 2.55 -21.05 23.91
CA PHE A 112 1.73 -22.26 23.84
C PHE A 112 1.16 -22.58 22.46
N SER A 113 1.20 -21.65 21.51
CA SER A 113 0.70 -21.90 20.15
C SER A 113 1.69 -22.75 19.38
N GLU A 114 1.17 -23.74 18.67
CA GLU A 114 1.92 -24.62 17.78
C GLU A 114 1.83 -24.16 16.32
N ALA A 115 1.30 -22.96 16.08
CA ALA A 115 1.28 -22.34 14.77
C ALA A 115 2.65 -21.72 14.43
N PRO A 116 3.09 -21.75 13.16
CA PRO A 116 4.33 -21.09 12.73
C PRO A 116 4.37 -19.58 13.02
N VAL A 117 3.20 -18.94 13.11
CA VAL A 117 3.08 -17.49 13.39
C VAL A 117 3.18 -17.13 14.87
N ALA A 118 3.30 -18.11 15.78
CA ALA A 118 3.34 -17.90 17.23
C ALA A 118 4.40 -16.87 17.66
N ALA A 119 5.61 -16.94 17.08
CA ALA A 119 6.71 -16.02 17.39
C ALA A 119 6.36 -14.55 17.10
N ARG A 120 5.56 -14.31 16.05
CA ARG A 120 5.11 -12.99 15.60
C ARG A 120 3.84 -12.49 16.32
N GLY A 121 3.52 -13.10 17.47
CA GLY A 121 2.31 -12.76 18.24
C GLY A 121 1.01 -13.25 17.61
N ALA A 122 1.11 -14.14 16.62
CA ALA A 122 0.01 -14.83 15.95
C ALA A 122 -1.09 -13.94 15.36
N VAL A 123 -0.79 -12.67 15.04
CA VAL A 123 -1.75 -11.78 14.41
C VAL A 123 -1.76 -12.03 12.90
N GLU A 124 -2.91 -12.39 12.35
CA GLU A 124 -3.12 -12.54 10.91
C GLU A 124 -4.43 -11.89 10.48
N VAL A 125 -4.52 -11.57 9.20
CA VAL A 125 -5.73 -11.05 8.56
C VAL A 125 -6.22 -12.12 7.61
N PHE A 126 -7.49 -12.47 7.74
CA PHE A 126 -8.16 -13.43 6.87
C PHE A 126 -9.29 -12.72 6.13
N ARG A 127 -9.44 -13.02 4.84
CA ARG A 127 -10.66 -12.71 4.10
C ARG A 127 -11.66 -13.84 4.26
N ASP A 128 -12.94 -13.50 4.08
CA ASP A 128 -13.96 -14.52 4.00
C ASP A 128 -13.64 -15.56 2.91
N GLY A 129 -13.74 -16.84 3.27
CA GLY A 129 -13.38 -17.98 2.41
C GLY A 129 -11.90 -18.35 2.30
N GLU A 130 -10.95 -17.58 2.85
CA GLU A 130 -9.51 -17.92 2.78
C GLU A 130 -9.08 -18.99 3.80
N ALA A 131 -9.78 -19.09 4.93
CA ALA A 131 -9.56 -20.11 5.95
C ALA A 131 -10.73 -21.09 6.04
N GLU A 132 -10.53 -22.23 6.72
CA GLU A 132 -11.58 -23.23 6.93
C GLU A 132 -12.84 -22.58 7.55
N ALA A 133 -14.01 -22.94 7.03
CA ALA A 133 -15.28 -22.30 7.41
C ALA A 133 -15.51 -22.21 8.94
N PRO A 134 -15.21 -23.25 9.78
CA PRO A 134 -15.35 -23.13 11.22
C PRO A 134 -14.50 -22.00 11.82
N PHE A 135 -13.26 -21.83 11.34
CA PHE A 135 -12.35 -20.78 11.80
C PHE A 135 -12.88 -19.39 11.45
N THR A 136 -13.20 -19.16 10.18
CA THR A 136 -13.66 -17.85 9.67
C THR A 136 -14.99 -17.46 10.31
N ALA A 137 -15.94 -18.40 10.42
CA ALA A 137 -17.21 -18.17 11.09
C ALA A 137 -17.03 -17.76 12.57
N ARG A 138 -16.11 -18.43 13.29
CA ARG A 138 -15.79 -18.07 14.68
C ARG A 138 -15.15 -16.69 14.76
N ALA A 139 -14.19 -16.38 13.89
CA ALA A 139 -13.51 -15.09 13.87
C ALA A 139 -14.47 -13.91 13.63
N LEU A 140 -15.40 -14.07 12.68
CA LEU A 140 -16.38 -13.05 12.31
C LEU A 140 -17.45 -12.83 13.38
N ALA A 141 -17.82 -13.87 14.13
CA ALA A 141 -18.81 -13.80 15.20
C ALA A 141 -18.32 -13.09 16.48
N LEU A 142 -17.01 -12.89 16.64
CA LEU A 142 -16.44 -12.23 17.81
C LEU A 142 -16.53 -10.71 17.70
N GLY A 143 -16.73 -10.02 18.82
CA GLY A 143 -16.47 -8.59 18.96
C GLY A 143 -14.97 -8.29 19.07
N GLU A 144 -14.54 -7.06 18.79
CA GLU A 144 -13.13 -6.67 18.97
C GLU A 144 -12.69 -6.84 20.43
N GLY A 145 -11.50 -7.42 20.64
CA GLY A 145 -10.96 -7.79 21.94
C GLY A 145 -11.59 -9.03 22.57
N GLN A 146 -12.58 -9.66 21.92
CA GLN A 146 -13.24 -10.85 22.44
C GLN A 146 -12.45 -12.11 22.09
N VAL A 147 -12.31 -13.01 23.07
CA VAL A 147 -11.73 -14.35 22.91
C VAL A 147 -12.85 -15.39 22.82
N GLY A 148 -12.92 -16.11 21.70
CA GLY A 148 -13.91 -17.15 21.43
C GLY A 148 -13.61 -18.49 22.10
N ASP A 149 -14.59 -19.40 22.11
CA ASP A 149 -14.34 -20.78 22.52
C ASP A 149 -13.47 -21.49 21.48
N PRO A 150 -12.73 -22.54 21.87
CA PRO A 150 -11.94 -23.31 20.93
C PRO A 150 -12.77 -23.78 19.75
N VAL A 151 -12.27 -23.59 18.54
CA VAL A 151 -12.86 -24.11 17.32
C VAL A 151 -11.98 -25.20 16.73
N GLN A 152 -12.57 -26.33 16.40
CA GLN A 152 -11.87 -27.44 15.77
C GLN A 152 -11.81 -27.24 14.26
N THR A 153 -10.65 -27.52 13.68
CA THR A 153 -10.43 -27.63 12.23
C THR A 153 -9.54 -28.85 11.95
N LYS A 154 -9.24 -29.16 10.69
CA LYS A 154 -8.33 -30.27 10.35
C LYS A 154 -6.88 -30.06 10.84
N TYR A 155 -6.52 -28.84 11.25
CA TYR A 155 -5.21 -28.50 11.81
C TYR A 155 -5.15 -28.60 13.33
N GLY A 156 -6.29 -28.73 14.02
CA GLY A 156 -6.36 -28.81 15.48
C GLY A 156 -7.41 -27.87 16.07
N TYR A 157 -7.20 -27.43 17.31
CA TYR A 157 -8.08 -26.50 18.00
C TYR A 157 -7.49 -25.10 18.00
N TYR A 158 -8.23 -24.13 17.48
CA TYR A 158 -7.89 -22.72 17.53
C TYR A 158 -8.61 -22.01 18.67
N VAL A 159 -7.87 -21.30 19.50
CA VAL A 159 -8.42 -20.24 20.37
C VAL A 159 -8.19 -18.91 19.67
N ILE A 160 -9.26 -18.17 19.41
CA ILE A 160 -9.24 -16.97 18.56
C ILE A 160 -9.58 -15.73 19.39
N GLU A 161 -8.75 -14.69 19.32
CA GLU A 161 -9.07 -13.33 19.75
C GLU A 161 -9.28 -12.48 18.50
N ARG A 162 -10.44 -11.81 18.37
CA ARG A 162 -10.60 -10.81 17.31
C ARG A 162 -9.89 -9.53 17.74
N VAL A 163 -9.01 -9.03 16.88
CA VAL A 163 -8.32 -7.75 17.10
C VAL A 163 -8.82 -6.71 16.11
N PRO A 164 -8.73 -5.41 16.44
CA PRO A 164 -9.10 -4.37 15.50
C PRO A 164 -8.26 -4.46 14.23
N LEU A 165 -8.91 -4.34 13.07
CA LEU A 165 -8.23 -4.25 11.79
C LEU A 165 -7.70 -2.83 11.60
N GLU A 166 -6.63 -2.51 12.33
CA GLU A 166 -6.02 -1.18 12.25
C GLU A 166 -5.08 -1.10 11.06
N GLU A 167 -5.17 -0.02 10.30
CA GLU A 167 -4.26 0.27 9.22
C GLU A 167 -3.74 1.70 9.38
N TYR A 168 -2.43 1.89 9.28
CA TYR A 168 -1.81 3.19 9.49
C TYR A 168 -0.91 3.56 8.32
N SER A 169 -1.20 4.68 7.66
CA SER A 169 -0.27 5.29 6.73
C SER A 169 0.77 6.10 7.51
N THR A 170 2.05 5.90 7.20
CA THR A 170 3.14 6.61 7.89
C THR A 170 4.24 7.01 6.94
N ALA A 171 4.93 8.09 7.29
CA ALA A 171 6.26 8.36 6.79
C ALA A 171 7.26 8.23 7.95
N HIS A 172 8.49 7.80 7.67
CA HIS A 172 9.52 7.73 8.70
C HIS A 172 10.90 8.19 8.22
N VAL A 173 11.69 8.60 9.20
CA VAL A 173 13.15 8.69 9.10
C VAL A 173 13.71 7.55 9.94
N LEU A 174 14.43 6.63 9.32
CA LEU A 174 15.21 5.60 10.02
C LEU A 174 16.66 6.06 10.07
N VAL A 175 17.23 6.14 11.26
CA VAL A 175 18.65 6.33 11.48
C VAL A 175 19.22 5.04 12.07
N THR A 176 19.86 4.24 11.23
CA THR A 176 20.45 2.95 11.62
C THR A 176 21.87 3.13 12.14
N TYR A 177 22.44 2.08 12.73
CA TYR A 177 23.79 2.07 13.31
C TYR A 177 24.47 0.72 13.10
N ALA A 178 25.80 0.69 13.24
CA ALA A 178 26.60 -0.52 13.14
C ALA A 178 26.12 -1.58 14.15
N GLY A 179 25.68 -2.74 13.65
CA GLY A 179 25.13 -3.83 14.48
C GLY A 179 23.61 -3.80 14.66
N ALA A 180 22.89 -2.80 14.14
CA ALA A 180 21.43 -2.87 14.04
C ALA A 180 21.00 -3.93 13.01
N LYS A 181 19.78 -4.46 13.16
CA LYS A 181 19.18 -5.43 12.23
C LYS A 181 19.04 -4.78 10.85
N LEU A 182 19.54 -5.45 9.81
CA LEU A 182 19.60 -4.95 8.42
C LEU A 182 20.50 -3.72 8.20
N ALA A 183 21.38 -3.37 9.16
CA ALA A 183 22.37 -2.34 8.91
C ALA A 183 23.34 -2.77 7.78
N PRO A 184 23.70 -1.85 6.86
CA PRO A 184 24.71 -2.14 5.85
C PRO A 184 26.05 -2.55 6.50
N PRO A 185 26.73 -3.61 6.03
CA PRO A 185 27.97 -4.09 6.66
C PRO A 185 29.09 -3.05 6.75
N ALA A 186 29.12 -2.09 5.81
CA ALA A 186 30.12 -1.02 5.78
C ALA A 186 29.80 0.16 6.72
N LEU A 187 28.60 0.21 7.32
CA LEU A 187 28.20 1.32 8.18
C LEU A 187 29.03 1.35 9.46
N GLN A 188 29.69 2.50 9.72
CA GLN A 188 30.52 2.72 10.90
C GLN A 188 29.84 3.57 12.00
N ARG A 189 28.65 4.10 11.72
CA ARG A 189 27.93 4.98 12.66
C ARG A 189 27.64 4.23 13.96
N THR A 190 28.03 4.80 15.09
CA THR A 190 27.75 4.26 16.43
C THR A 190 26.27 4.41 16.79
N ARG A 191 25.81 3.67 17.80
CA ARG A 191 24.44 3.77 18.30
C ARG A 191 24.17 5.15 18.90
N GLU A 192 25.15 5.73 19.59
CA GLU A 192 25.08 7.07 20.18
C GLU A 192 24.94 8.16 19.11
N GLU A 193 25.73 8.09 18.04
CA GLU A 193 25.62 9.02 16.90
C GLU A 193 24.28 8.88 16.18
N ALA A 194 23.81 7.65 15.96
CA ALA A 194 22.50 7.41 15.35
C ALA A 194 21.37 7.99 16.20
N ARG A 195 21.44 7.83 17.53
CA ARG A 195 20.46 8.41 18.44
C ARG A 195 20.50 9.93 18.39
N ALA A 196 21.68 10.55 18.50
CA ALA A 196 21.82 12.01 18.46
C ALA A 196 21.29 12.59 17.14
N GLN A 197 21.53 11.89 16.03
CA GLN A 197 21.03 12.24 14.71
C GLN A 197 19.51 12.11 14.62
N ALA A 198 18.92 11.04 15.17
CA ALA A 198 17.46 10.88 15.24
C ALA A 198 16.80 11.95 16.12
N GLU A 199 17.41 12.30 17.25
CA GLU A 199 16.93 13.38 18.13
C GLU A 199 16.97 14.74 17.44
N LYS A 200 18.01 15.00 16.64
CA LYS A 200 18.07 16.18 15.77
C LYS A 200 16.93 16.19 14.76
N VAL A 201 16.67 15.08 14.08
CA VAL A 201 15.55 14.98 13.13
C VAL A 201 14.21 15.20 13.83
N ALA A 202 13.99 14.62 15.02
CA ALA A 202 12.77 14.81 15.79
C ALA A 202 12.53 16.28 16.15
N ARG A 203 13.57 17.00 16.58
CA ARG A 203 13.49 18.45 16.84
C ARG A 203 13.13 19.25 15.59
N LEU A 204 13.76 18.95 14.45
CA LEU A 204 13.45 19.61 13.18
C LEU A 204 12.01 19.33 12.72
N ALA A 205 11.58 18.08 12.84
CA ALA A 205 10.27 17.62 12.39
C ALA A 205 9.10 18.12 13.26
N ALA A 206 9.38 18.54 14.49
CA ALA A 206 8.38 19.12 15.40
C ALA A 206 8.04 20.58 15.07
N THR A 207 8.74 21.23 14.13
CA THR A 207 8.45 22.61 13.72
C THR A 207 7.25 22.67 12.75
N PRO A 208 6.38 23.70 12.82
CA PRO A 208 5.22 23.80 11.93
C PRO A 208 5.57 23.84 10.43
N GLU A 209 6.72 24.42 10.08
CA GLU A 209 7.22 24.56 8.71
C GLU A 209 7.99 23.31 8.23
N ALA A 210 8.11 22.27 9.05
CA ALA A 210 8.90 21.09 8.73
C ALA A 210 8.40 20.36 7.47
N ASN A 211 9.25 20.29 6.46
CA ASN A 211 9.07 19.38 5.34
C ASN A 211 9.61 17.99 5.70
N PHE A 212 8.73 17.12 6.20
CA PHE A 212 9.10 15.77 6.62
C PHE A 212 9.69 14.93 5.47
N ALA A 213 9.21 15.11 4.23
CA ALA A 213 9.72 14.39 3.07
C ALA A 213 11.19 14.76 2.78
N LEU A 214 11.54 16.04 2.94
CA LEU A 214 12.92 16.50 2.82
C LEU A 214 13.81 15.96 3.95
N LEU A 215 13.30 15.91 5.19
CA LEU A 215 14.01 15.30 6.31
C LEU A 215 14.28 13.81 6.05
N ALA A 216 13.30 13.08 5.54
CA ALA A 216 13.48 11.68 5.17
C ALA A 216 14.50 11.50 4.05
N SER A 217 14.41 12.28 2.98
CA SER A 217 15.37 12.25 1.88
C SER A 217 16.80 12.51 2.33
N ARG A 218 17.00 13.45 3.28
CA ARG A 218 18.32 13.86 3.76
C ARG A 218 18.91 12.96 4.83
N PHE A 219 18.09 12.41 5.71
CA PHE A 219 18.56 11.79 6.95
C PHE A 219 18.17 10.34 7.14
N SER A 220 17.28 9.78 6.30
CA SER A 220 16.82 8.41 6.44
C SER A 220 17.74 7.44 5.70
N ASP A 221 18.19 6.41 6.40
CA ASP A 221 18.88 5.25 5.83
C ASP A 221 17.89 4.20 5.28
N SER A 222 16.57 4.41 5.44
CA SER A 222 15.55 3.55 4.83
C SER A 222 15.43 3.81 3.33
N PRO A 223 15.20 2.78 2.49
CA PRO A 223 14.93 2.95 1.05
C PRO A 223 13.71 3.85 0.74
N SER A 224 12.83 4.08 1.71
CA SER A 224 11.72 5.04 1.58
C SER A 224 12.18 6.50 1.51
N ASN A 225 13.46 6.80 1.74
CA ASN A 225 14.02 8.16 1.68
C ASN A 225 13.73 8.89 0.36
N VAL A 226 13.74 8.18 -0.77
CA VAL A 226 13.39 8.72 -2.10
C VAL A 226 11.88 8.95 -2.30
N ARG A 227 11.05 8.44 -1.37
CA ARG A 227 9.58 8.61 -1.35
C ARG A 227 9.13 9.48 -0.17
N GLY A 228 9.99 10.36 0.31
CA GLY A 228 9.68 11.23 1.46
C GLY A 228 9.45 10.46 2.77
N GLY A 229 10.03 9.27 2.89
CA GLY A 229 9.90 8.39 4.04
C GLY A 229 8.61 7.56 4.06
N VAL A 230 7.74 7.70 3.07
CA VAL A 230 6.46 6.97 3.02
C VAL A 230 6.72 5.48 2.82
N ILE A 231 6.14 4.66 3.70
CA ILE A 231 6.13 3.21 3.59
C ILE A 231 4.70 2.71 3.34
N ALA A 232 4.58 1.49 2.83
CA ALA A 232 3.29 0.80 2.74
C ALA A 232 2.59 0.82 4.12
N PRO A 233 1.25 0.90 4.17
CA PRO A 233 0.54 0.99 5.42
C PRO A 233 0.90 -0.13 6.37
N LEU A 234 1.06 0.23 7.63
CA LEU A 234 1.21 -0.75 8.69
C LEU A 234 -0.12 -1.45 8.88
N ARG A 235 -0.08 -2.77 8.70
CA ARG A 235 -1.25 -3.64 8.83
C ARG A 235 -0.87 -4.87 9.67
N PRO A 236 -1.79 -5.35 10.54
CA PRO A 236 -1.64 -6.63 11.23
C PRO A 236 -1.16 -7.75 10.30
N GLY A 237 -0.23 -8.58 10.77
CA GLY A 237 0.35 -9.69 10.00
C GLY A 237 1.45 -9.33 8.99
N ARG A 238 1.68 -8.03 8.70
CA ARG A 238 2.73 -7.57 7.76
C ARG A 238 3.92 -6.88 8.44
N LEU A 239 3.96 -6.88 9.77
CA LEU A 239 5.02 -6.22 10.53
C LEU A 239 6.27 -7.09 10.65
N LEU A 240 7.43 -6.44 10.60
CA LEU A 240 8.70 -7.08 10.90
C LEU A 240 8.78 -7.42 12.39
N GLU A 241 9.53 -8.47 12.73
CA GLU A 241 9.80 -8.84 14.12
C GLU A 241 10.58 -7.73 14.84
N GLY A 242 10.11 -7.32 16.02
CA GLY A 242 10.70 -6.24 16.82
C GLY A 242 10.21 -4.84 16.43
N PHE A 243 9.24 -4.75 15.51
CA PHE A 243 8.66 -3.48 15.07
C PHE A 243 7.50 -3.00 15.96
N GLU A 244 7.19 -3.72 17.04
CA GLU A 244 6.13 -3.39 17.99
C GLU A 244 6.24 -1.97 18.61
N PRO A 245 7.44 -1.47 19.00
CA PRO A 245 7.57 -0.09 19.48
C PRO A 245 7.16 0.97 18.44
N TYR A 246 7.45 0.71 17.16
CA TYR A 246 7.03 1.59 16.07
C TYR A 246 5.51 1.66 15.99
N LEU A 247 4.82 0.51 16.00
CA LEU A 247 3.36 0.46 15.95
C LEU A 247 2.74 1.13 17.18
N ALA A 248 3.28 0.88 18.38
CA ALA A 248 2.81 1.50 19.61
C ALA A 248 2.91 3.04 19.55
N ALA A 249 4.01 3.57 19.01
CA ALA A 249 4.16 5.00 18.81
C ALA A 249 3.12 5.54 17.82
N VAL A 250 2.91 4.88 16.68
CA VAL A 250 1.93 5.30 15.67
C VAL A 250 0.50 5.35 16.21
N ARG A 251 0.11 4.38 17.03
CA ARG A 251 -1.20 4.35 17.71
C ARG A 251 -1.43 5.56 18.59
N GLY A 252 -0.38 6.05 19.25
CA GLY A 252 -0.43 7.24 20.11
C GLY A 252 -0.42 8.57 19.36
N LEU A 253 -0.17 8.58 18.05
CA LEU A 253 -0.14 9.80 17.24
C LEU A 253 -1.52 10.12 16.67
N ALA A 254 -1.90 11.39 16.67
CA ALA A 254 -2.96 11.91 15.81
C ALA A 254 -2.49 12.01 14.35
N GLU A 255 -3.41 12.08 13.39
CA GLU A 255 -3.05 12.30 11.98
C GLU A 255 -2.28 13.62 11.83
N GLY A 256 -1.20 13.59 11.05
CA GLY A 256 -0.28 14.72 10.85
C GLY A 256 0.79 14.87 11.94
N GLN A 257 0.61 14.25 13.11
CA GLN A 257 1.55 14.35 14.23
C GLN A 257 2.84 13.57 13.96
N VAL A 258 3.94 14.07 14.54
CA VAL A 258 5.26 13.46 14.51
C VAL A 258 5.63 12.93 15.91
N SER A 259 6.25 11.75 15.97
CA SER A 259 6.75 11.15 17.21
C SER A 259 8.04 11.80 17.71
N GLY A 260 8.39 11.52 18.96
CA GLY A 260 9.79 11.57 19.40
C GLY A 260 10.62 10.46 18.73
N VAL A 261 11.81 10.21 19.28
CA VAL A 261 12.64 9.08 18.82
C VAL A 261 12.08 7.76 19.34
N VAL A 262 11.87 6.82 18.44
CA VAL A 262 11.38 5.48 18.73
C VAL A 262 12.45 4.47 18.34
N GLU A 263 12.91 3.68 19.30
CA GLU A 263 13.91 2.66 19.04
C GLU A 263 13.27 1.32 18.63
N THR A 264 13.85 0.68 17.63
CA THR A 264 13.57 -0.71 17.25
C THR A 264 14.91 -1.44 17.01
N PRO A 265 14.92 -2.77 16.81
CA PRO A 265 16.14 -3.48 16.43
C PRO A 265 16.79 -2.98 15.13
N TYR A 266 16.07 -2.22 14.29
CA TYR A 266 16.56 -1.69 13.01
C TYR A 266 17.28 -0.34 13.15
N GLY A 267 17.15 0.32 14.30
CA GLY A 267 17.71 1.64 14.56
C GLY A 267 16.70 2.57 15.25
N PHE A 268 16.93 3.87 15.09
CA PHE A 268 16.09 4.92 15.65
C PHE A 268 15.16 5.50 14.59
N HIS A 269 13.87 5.61 14.93
CA HIS A 269 12.84 6.10 14.06
C HIS A 269 12.30 7.45 14.54
N VAL A 270 12.05 8.34 13.60
CA VAL A 270 11.14 9.48 13.77
C VAL A 270 9.97 9.25 12.82
N ILE A 271 8.75 9.28 13.33
CA ILE A 271 7.58 8.77 12.61
C ILE A 271 6.55 9.88 12.47
N LYS A 272 6.00 10.06 11.28
CA LYS A 272 4.84 10.93 11.02
C LYS A 272 3.64 10.07 10.67
N ARG A 273 2.53 10.22 11.41
CA ARG A 273 1.26 9.60 11.05
C ARG A 273 0.64 10.40 9.91
N LEU A 274 0.33 9.72 8.81
CA LEU A 274 -0.30 10.32 7.64
C LEU A 274 -1.80 9.97 7.61
N PRO A 275 -2.63 10.78 6.95
CA PRO A 275 -4.01 10.40 6.69
C PRO A 275 -4.03 9.13 5.82
N LEU A 276 -4.78 8.12 6.26
CA LEU A 276 -4.97 6.90 5.47
C LEU A 276 -6.00 7.16 4.37
N ARG A 277 -5.54 7.41 3.16
CA ARG A 277 -6.38 7.56 1.96
C ARG A 277 -6.09 6.43 0.99
N LYS A 278 -7.14 5.77 0.52
CA LYS A 278 -7.05 4.76 -0.54
C LYS A 278 -7.49 5.34 -1.89
N ALA A 279 -6.85 4.87 -2.94
CA ALA A 279 -7.19 5.14 -4.32
C ALA A 279 -7.87 3.92 -4.91
N LEU A 280 -9.04 4.12 -5.52
CA LEU A 280 -9.59 3.14 -6.44
C LEU A 280 -9.36 3.64 -7.86
N VAL A 281 -8.68 2.83 -8.67
CA VAL A 281 -8.36 3.15 -10.06
C VAL A 281 -8.64 1.95 -10.94
N ARG A 282 -8.76 2.22 -12.24
CA ARG A 282 -8.52 1.22 -13.27
C ARG A 282 -7.37 1.64 -14.15
N HIS A 283 -6.68 0.66 -14.73
CA HIS A 283 -5.56 0.92 -15.63
C HIS A 283 -5.52 0.00 -16.85
N ILE A 284 -4.86 0.47 -17.91
CA ILE A 284 -4.40 -0.36 -19.03
C ILE A 284 -2.87 -0.35 -18.96
N LEU A 285 -2.28 -1.53 -18.77
CA LEU A 285 -0.84 -1.73 -18.84
C LEU A 285 -0.47 -2.22 -20.24
N LEU A 286 0.46 -1.53 -20.89
CA LEU A 286 1.12 -1.98 -22.11
C LEU A 286 2.58 -2.29 -21.79
N GLY A 287 2.85 -3.58 -21.59
CA GLY A 287 4.19 -4.12 -21.36
C GLY A 287 5.03 -4.10 -22.64
N CYS A 288 6.32 -4.39 -22.48
CA CYS A 288 7.27 -4.45 -23.57
C CYS A 288 8.38 -5.46 -23.29
N LYS A 289 9.10 -5.91 -24.33
CA LYS A 289 10.23 -6.86 -24.16
C LYS A 289 11.32 -6.32 -23.25
N GLU A 290 11.52 -5.01 -23.25
CA GLU A 290 12.51 -4.27 -22.47
C GLU A 290 11.99 -3.88 -21.07
N CYS A 291 10.76 -4.23 -20.75
CA CYS A 291 10.06 -3.89 -19.51
C CYS A 291 10.01 -5.10 -18.57
N ASP A 292 9.80 -4.84 -17.28
CA ASP A 292 9.62 -5.91 -16.28
C ASP A 292 8.33 -6.71 -16.52
N ALA A 293 7.26 -6.07 -17.01
CA ALA A 293 6.04 -6.76 -17.40
C ALA A 293 6.12 -7.17 -18.86
N GLN A 294 6.04 -8.48 -19.08
CA GLN A 294 6.06 -9.05 -20.43
C GLN A 294 4.69 -8.90 -21.09
N PRO A 295 4.65 -8.45 -22.36
CA PRO A 295 3.38 -8.25 -23.05
C PRO A 295 2.77 -9.59 -23.49
N ARG A 296 1.44 -9.67 -23.51
CA ARG A 296 0.70 -10.85 -24.02
C ARG A 296 1.03 -11.13 -25.49
N THR A 297 1.21 -10.05 -26.25
CA THR A 297 1.69 -10.08 -27.63
C THR A 297 3.06 -9.39 -27.69
N PRO A 298 4.13 -10.09 -28.11
CA PRO A 298 5.48 -9.54 -28.14
C PRO A 298 5.54 -8.20 -28.85
N ARG A 299 5.99 -7.16 -28.15
CA ARG A 299 6.16 -5.80 -28.70
C ARG A 299 7.37 -5.10 -28.10
N LEU A 300 8.02 -4.26 -28.90
CA LEU A 300 9.12 -3.39 -28.48
C LEU A 300 8.60 -2.20 -27.69
N LYS A 301 9.46 -1.56 -26.90
CA LYS A 301 9.10 -0.39 -26.10
C LYS A 301 8.47 0.74 -26.93
N ARG A 302 9.02 1.01 -28.13
CA ARG A 302 8.47 2.02 -29.06
C ARG A 302 7.06 1.70 -29.57
N GLU A 303 6.76 0.42 -29.76
CA GLU A 303 5.45 -0.07 -30.22
C GLU A 303 4.42 0.04 -29.09
N ALA A 304 4.82 -0.34 -27.87
CA ALA A 304 3.99 -0.15 -26.67
C ALA A 304 3.67 1.34 -26.44
N TYR A 305 4.65 2.22 -26.62
CA TYR A 305 4.46 3.67 -26.52
C TYR A 305 3.46 4.20 -27.56
N ALA A 306 3.62 3.83 -28.83
CA ALA A 306 2.74 4.25 -29.90
C ALA A 306 1.29 3.77 -29.67
N LEU A 307 1.12 2.51 -29.29
CA LEU A 307 -0.18 1.94 -28.94
C LEU A 307 -0.81 2.68 -27.75
N ALA A 308 -0.02 3.01 -26.72
CA ALA A 308 -0.51 3.75 -25.56
C ALA A 308 -1.04 5.13 -25.93
N LEU A 309 -0.36 5.85 -26.83
CA LEU A 309 -0.82 7.15 -27.33
C LEU A 309 -2.10 7.04 -28.15
N GLN A 310 -2.26 5.99 -28.96
CA GLN A 310 -3.51 5.73 -29.69
C GLN A 310 -4.67 5.48 -28.71
N LEU A 311 -4.46 4.61 -27.71
CA LEU A 311 -5.48 4.31 -26.71
C LEU A 311 -5.82 5.53 -25.85
N LEU A 312 -4.84 6.34 -25.46
CA LEU A 312 -5.09 7.57 -24.71
C LEU A 312 -5.99 8.55 -25.51
N ARG A 313 -5.76 8.67 -26.82
CA ARG A 313 -6.62 9.49 -27.69
C ARG A 313 -8.05 8.95 -27.71
N ARG A 314 -8.23 7.65 -27.95
CA ARG A 314 -9.55 6.98 -27.96
C ARG A 314 -10.27 7.14 -26.62
N LEU A 315 -9.57 6.96 -25.50
CA LEU A 315 -10.14 7.10 -24.16
C LEU A 315 -10.60 8.52 -23.81
N ARG A 316 -10.12 9.53 -24.53
CA ARG A 316 -10.53 10.94 -24.37
C ARG A 316 -11.74 11.31 -25.22
N GLU A 317 -12.18 10.43 -26.12
CA GLU A 317 -13.39 10.65 -26.92
C GLU A 317 -14.65 10.44 -26.05
N PRO A 318 -15.72 11.22 -26.26
CA PRO A 318 -16.98 11.02 -25.57
C PRO A 318 -17.53 9.62 -25.77
N GLY A 319 -17.90 8.94 -24.68
CA GLY A 319 -18.49 7.59 -24.72
C GLY A 319 -17.48 6.45 -24.82
N ALA A 320 -16.17 6.72 -24.75
CA ALA A 320 -15.16 5.66 -24.72
C ALA A 320 -15.33 4.74 -23.49
N ASP A 321 -15.34 3.43 -23.71
CA ASP A 321 -15.40 2.43 -22.65
C ASP A 321 -13.99 1.98 -22.24
N PHE A 322 -13.50 2.56 -21.14
CA PHE A 322 -12.20 2.20 -20.57
C PHE A 322 -12.11 0.71 -20.23
N ALA A 323 -13.16 0.16 -19.61
CA ALA A 323 -13.13 -1.21 -19.10
C ALA A 323 -13.12 -2.24 -20.25
N ALA A 324 -13.77 -1.92 -21.36
CA ALA A 324 -13.73 -2.73 -22.56
C ALA A 324 -12.31 -2.75 -23.19
N LEU A 325 -11.69 -1.57 -23.36
CA LEU A 325 -10.33 -1.47 -23.87
C LEU A 325 -9.29 -2.15 -22.96
N ALA A 326 -9.49 -2.07 -21.64
CA ALA A 326 -8.63 -2.75 -20.68
C ALA A 326 -8.69 -4.28 -20.81
N ARG A 327 -9.89 -4.86 -20.97
CA ARG A 327 -10.07 -6.31 -21.18
C ARG A 327 -9.35 -6.80 -22.42
N GLU A 328 -9.44 -6.02 -23.49
CA GLU A 328 -8.90 -6.37 -24.79
C GLU A 328 -7.38 -6.23 -24.85
N LEU A 329 -6.83 -5.14 -24.31
CA LEU A 329 -5.46 -4.72 -24.62
C LEU A 329 -4.50 -4.64 -23.43
N SER A 330 -5.01 -4.67 -22.19
CA SER A 330 -4.12 -4.59 -21.02
C SER A 330 -3.36 -5.91 -20.84
N ASP A 331 -2.06 -5.80 -20.60
CA ASP A 331 -1.19 -6.93 -20.26
C ASP A 331 -1.25 -7.28 -18.76
N ASP A 332 -1.88 -6.45 -17.93
CA ASP A 332 -2.06 -6.71 -16.50
C ASP A 332 -3.21 -7.70 -16.23
N PRO A 333 -3.13 -8.58 -15.21
CA PRO A 333 -4.22 -9.49 -14.86
C PRO A 333 -5.54 -8.80 -14.52
N SER A 334 -5.53 -7.54 -14.04
CA SER A 334 -6.77 -6.77 -13.82
C SER A 334 -7.57 -6.52 -15.09
N ALA A 335 -7.01 -6.77 -16.28
CA ALA A 335 -7.73 -6.73 -17.56
C ALA A 335 -9.07 -7.47 -17.49
N GLU A 336 -9.11 -8.66 -16.88
CA GLU A 336 -10.33 -9.47 -16.72
C GLU A 336 -11.46 -8.70 -16.01
N HIS A 337 -11.09 -7.79 -15.12
CA HIS A 337 -11.98 -6.94 -14.34
C HIS A 337 -12.05 -5.50 -14.90
N GLY A 338 -11.80 -5.32 -16.19
CA GLY A 338 -11.86 -3.99 -16.82
C GLY A 338 -10.71 -3.07 -16.40
N GLY A 339 -9.59 -3.64 -15.97
CA GLY A 339 -8.42 -2.92 -15.49
C GLY A 339 -8.53 -2.44 -14.04
N GLU A 340 -9.62 -2.75 -13.34
CA GLU A 340 -9.84 -2.27 -11.96
C GLU A 340 -8.88 -2.95 -10.98
N LEU A 341 -8.16 -2.13 -10.21
CA LEU A 341 -7.26 -2.58 -9.15
C LEU A 341 -7.98 -2.51 -7.80
N PRO A 342 -7.67 -3.40 -6.84
CA PRO A 342 -8.10 -3.25 -5.46
C PRO A 342 -7.69 -1.87 -4.89
N PRO A 343 -8.49 -1.27 -3.99
CA PRO A 343 -8.12 -0.02 -3.35
C PRO A 343 -6.76 -0.11 -2.67
N PHE A 344 -5.89 0.85 -2.95
CA PHE A 344 -4.54 0.90 -2.38
C PHE A 344 -4.22 2.25 -1.76
N ALA A 345 -3.42 2.24 -0.70
CA ALA A 345 -2.89 3.42 -0.05
C ALA A 345 -1.50 3.79 -0.59
N ARG A 346 -0.99 4.94 -0.14
CA ARG A 346 0.37 5.36 -0.47
C ARG A 346 1.41 4.37 0.08
N GLY A 347 2.45 4.12 -0.71
CA GLY A 347 3.53 3.19 -0.42
C GLY A 347 3.27 1.76 -0.92
N GLU A 348 2.09 1.44 -1.45
CA GLU A 348 1.75 0.09 -1.93
C GLU A 348 2.03 -0.13 -3.41
N MET A 349 2.01 0.95 -4.22
CA MET A 349 2.21 0.86 -5.67
C MET A 349 3.58 1.41 -6.09
N GLU A 350 3.93 1.16 -7.36
CA GLU A 350 5.08 1.77 -8.02
C GLU A 350 5.03 3.31 -7.86
N PRO A 351 6.12 3.97 -7.43
CA PRO A 351 6.09 5.39 -7.04
C PRO A 351 5.46 6.33 -8.07
N ARG A 352 5.79 6.16 -9.35
CA ARG A 352 5.29 7.02 -10.43
C ARG A 352 3.85 6.70 -10.72
N PHE A 353 3.45 5.43 -10.80
CA PHE A 353 2.04 5.04 -10.93
C PHE A 353 1.17 5.67 -9.82
N GLU A 354 1.61 5.53 -8.57
CA GLU A 354 0.92 6.06 -7.39
C GLU A 354 0.79 7.58 -7.42
N GLN A 355 1.84 8.29 -7.82
CA GLN A 355 1.84 9.74 -7.91
C GLN A 355 0.70 10.25 -8.80
N TYR A 356 0.54 9.67 -9.98
CA TYR A 356 -0.56 10.00 -10.89
C TYR A 356 -1.91 9.57 -10.29
N ALA A 357 -2.03 8.31 -9.83
CA ALA A 357 -3.29 7.80 -9.28
C ALA A 357 -3.89 8.66 -8.14
N PHE A 358 -3.05 9.21 -7.26
CA PHE A 358 -3.49 10.11 -6.18
C PHE A 358 -3.58 11.58 -6.60
N GLY A 359 -2.98 11.99 -7.72
CA GLY A 359 -3.07 13.35 -8.26
C GLY A 359 -4.32 13.60 -9.11
N LEU A 360 -4.98 12.53 -9.57
CA LEU A 360 -6.19 12.61 -10.39
C LEU A 360 -7.44 12.95 -9.59
N ARG A 361 -8.34 13.72 -10.20
CA ARG A 361 -9.74 13.85 -9.76
C ARG A 361 -10.52 12.59 -10.12
N VAL A 362 -11.57 12.28 -9.37
CA VAL A 362 -12.50 11.18 -9.72
C VAL A 362 -13.03 11.34 -11.14
N GLY A 363 -13.00 10.26 -11.91
CA GLY A 363 -13.34 10.21 -13.34
C GLY A 363 -12.21 10.60 -14.29
N GLN A 364 -11.17 11.30 -13.81
CA GLN A 364 -10.09 11.80 -14.65
C GLN A 364 -9.16 10.68 -15.12
N ILE A 365 -8.70 10.80 -16.36
CA ILE A 365 -7.65 9.96 -16.96
C ILE A 365 -6.33 10.75 -16.94
N ALA A 366 -5.25 10.11 -16.49
CA ALA A 366 -3.91 10.70 -16.53
C ALA A 366 -3.40 10.90 -17.97
N ASP A 367 -2.35 11.71 -18.09
CA ASP A 367 -1.44 11.57 -19.24
C ASP A 367 -0.72 10.21 -19.17
N LEU A 368 -0.03 9.86 -20.25
CA LEU A 368 0.66 8.59 -20.36
C LEU A 368 1.74 8.43 -19.27
N VAL A 369 1.63 7.36 -18.47
CA VAL A 369 2.55 7.11 -17.35
C VAL A 369 3.50 5.98 -17.70
N GLU A 370 4.80 6.26 -17.79
CA GLU A 370 5.83 5.24 -17.98
C GLU A 370 6.40 4.78 -16.64
N THR A 371 6.44 3.47 -16.42
CA THR A 371 7.14 2.84 -15.30
C THR A 371 8.07 1.73 -15.81
N ARG A 372 8.81 1.07 -14.91
CA ARG A 372 9.61 -0.12 -15.27
C ARG A 372 8.78 -1.26 -15.86
N PHE A 373 7.48 -1.30 -15.60
CA PHE A 373 6.57 -2.30 -16.16
C PHE A 373 6.09 -1.97 -17.57
N GLY A 374 6.34 -0.76 -18.06
CA GLY A 374 5.86 -0.29 -19.36
C GLY A 374 4.97 0.93 -19.22
N TYR A 375 3.97 1.03 -20.10
CA TYR A 375 3.13 2.22 -20.23
C TYR A 375 1.75 2.00 -19.63
N HIS A 376 1.30 2.96 -18.82
CA HIS A 376 0.07 2.89 -18.06
C HIS A 376 -0.86 4.03 -18.46
N LEU A 377 -2.10 3.67 -18.76
CA LEU A 377 -3.23 4.60 -18.85
C LEU A 377 -4.03 4.42 -17.57
N ILE A 378 -4.22 5.47 -16.78
CA ILE A 378 -4.79 5.37 -15.43
C ILE A 378 -6.04 6.24 -15.36
N GLN A 379 -7.16 5.67 -14.88
CA GLN A 379 -8.38 6.41 -14.58
C GLN A 379 -8.72 6.30 -13.10
N ARG A 380 -9.00 7.43 -12.46
CA ARG A 380 -9.45 7.48 -11.06
C ARG A 380 -10.93 7.16 -10.96
N LEU A 381 -11.30 6.22 -10.09
CA LEU A 381 -12.70 5.81 -9.87
C LEU A 381 -13.26 6.34 -8.56
N ARG A 382 -12.46 6.35 -7.49
CA ARG A 382 -12.86 6.88 -6.18
C ARG A 382 -11.67 7.39 -5.42
#